data_AF-A0A349YC27-F1
#
_entry.id   AF-A0A349YC27-F1
#
_cell.length_a   1.000
_cell.length_b   1.000
_cell.length_c   1.000
_cell.angle_alpha   90.00
_cell.angle_beta   90.00
_cell.angle_gamma   90.00
#
_symmetry.space_group_name_H-M   'P 1'
#
loop_
_entity.id
_entity.type
_entity.pdbx_description
1 polymer ?
#
loop_
_entity_poly.entity_id
_entity_poly.type
_entity_poly.pdbx_seq_one_letter_code
_entity_poly.pdbx_strand_id
1 'polypeptide(L)'
;MLGLSYNNIGNFSSADNSIYTCVRTVENGIPTAIDGIEQFDIAIKIISYELGVIQITNSRLFNADDVRNENNELPDCSGIFELSTNLYTDIIQVGNQVLEVVFELRDDVNLEFDLVNFLELN
;
A
#
# COMPACT_ATOMS: atom_id res chain seq x y z
N MET A 1 10.84 13.09 2.21
CA MET A 1 10.62 12.33 3.47
C MET A 1 9.13 12.07 3.54
N LEU A 2 8.69 10.81 3.56
CA LEU A 2 7.28 10.44 3.35
C LEU A 2 6.34 10.75 4.52
N GLY A 3 6.87 11.22 5.67
CA GLY A 3 6.07 11.82 6.74
C GLY A 3 4.95 10.94 7.30
N LEU A 4 5.06 9.62 7.18
CA LEU A 4 4.06 8.65 7.62
C LEU A 4 3.96 8.68 9.15
N SER A 5 2.77 8.97 9.67
CA SER A 5 2.40 8.66 11.05
C SER A 5 2.50 7.14 11.28
N TYR A 6 2.54 6.70 12.54
CA TYR A 6 2.46 5.28 12.93
C TYR A 6 1.12 4.67 12.47
N ASN A 7 0.97 4.40 11.18
CA ASN A 7 -0.28 3.95 10.59
C ASN A 7 0.01 2.77 9.68
N ASN A 8 -0.48 1.62 10.14
CA ASN A 8 -0.47 0.33 9.49
C ASN A 8 -1.55 0.23 8.40
N ILE A 9 -2.06 1.36 7.90
CA ILE A 9 -3.09 1.48 6.85
C ILE A 9 -2.72 2.64 5.93
N GLY A 10 -3.10 2.56 4.66
CA GLY A 10 -2.87 3.62 3.70
C GLY A 10 -3.60 4.90 4.05
N ASN A 11 -3.00 6.05 3.74
CA ASN A 11 -3.60 7.36 3.97
C ASN A 11 -3.58 8.19 2.69
N PHE A 12 -4.76 8.63 2.26
CA PHE A 12 -4.89 9.55 1.13
C PHE A 12 -4.60 10.99 1.55
N SER A 13 -3.62 11.59 0.89
CA SER A 13 -3.30 13.01 0.95
C SER A 13 -3.89 13.74 -0.26
N SER A 14 -4.84 14.64 0.01
CA SER A 14 -5.41 15.53 -1.02
C SER A 14 -4.46 16.66 -1.44
N ALA A 15 -3.40 16.92 -0.68
CA ALA A 15 -2.44 17.98 -0.96
C ALA A 15 -1.61 17.71 -2.23
N ASP A 16 -1.31 16.45 -2.48
CA ASP A 16 -0.47 15.97 -3.59
C ASP A 16 -1.09 14.80 -4.36
N ASN A 17 -2.38 14.51 -4.09
CA ASN A 17 -3.14 13.45 -4.73
C ASN A 17 -2.43 12.09 -4.69
N SER A 18 -1.92 11.76 -3.51
CA SER A 18 -1.14 10.55 -3.29
C SER A 18 -1.67 9.76 -2.11
N ILE A 19 -1.57 8.44 -2.19
CA ILE A 19 -1.81 7.53 -1.08
C ILE A 19 -0.44 7.12 -0.57
N TYR A 20 -0.19 7.37 0.71
CA TYR A 20 1.00 6.91 1.40
C TYR A 20 0.63 5.68 2.22
N THR A 21 1.26 4.55 1.91
CA THR A 21 0.94 3.27 2.52
C THR A 21 2.19 2.39 2.55
N CYS A 22 2.01 1.12 2.88
CA CYS A 22 3.03 0.09 2.81
C CYS A 22 2.54 -1.07 1.95
N VAL A 23 3.46 -1.95 1.57
CA VAL A 23 3.14 -3.23 0.94
C VAL A 23 4.06 -4.31 1.46
N ARG A 24 3.49 -5.47 1.79
CA ARG A 24 4.19 -6.74 1.99
C ARG A 24 3.91 -7.68 0.85
N THR A 25 4.90 -8.49 0.50
CA THR A 25 4.78 -9.44 -0.61
C THR A 25 4.51 -10.85 -0.07
N VAL A 26 3.55 -11.53 -0.69
CA VAL A 26 3.20 -12.91 -0.37
C VAL A 26 3.10 -13.73 -1.65
N GLU A 27 3.36 -15.03 -1.55
CA GLU A 27 3.12 -16.00 -2.61
C GLU A 27 2.27 -17.15 -2.07
N ASN A 28 1.07 -17.32 -2.61
CA ASN A 28 0.07 -18.26 -2.12
C ASN A 28 -0.23 -18.10 -0.62
N GLY A 29 -0.31 -16.84 -0.15
CA GLY A 29 -0.53 -16.47 1.24
C GLY A 29 0.67 -16.65 2.17
N ILE A 30 1.84 -17.05 1.67
CA ILE A 30 3.08 -17.18 2.45
C ILE A 30 3.92 -15.92 2.26
N PRO A 31 4.41 -15.26 3.33
CA PRO A 31 5.34 -14.14 3.21
C PRO A 31 6.57 -14.51 2.36
N THR A 32 6.84 -13.69 1.34
CA THR A 32 7.91 -13.93 0.37
C THR A 32 8.65 -12.64 0.12
N ALA A 33 9.99 -12.68 0.15
CA ALA A 33 10.81 -11.51 -0.11
C ALA A 33 11.08 -11.31 -1.61
N ILE A 34 11.04 -10.06 -2.08
CA ILE A 34 11.58 -9.66 -3.38
C ILE A 34 12.97 -9.08 -3.14
N ASP A 35 13.99 -9.66 -3.78
CA ASP A 35 15.41 -9.26 -3.61
C ASP A 35 15.85 -9.17 -2.13
N GLY A 36 15.30 -10.03 -1.28
CA GLY A 36 15.60 -10.08 0.16
C GLY A 36 14.85 -9.06 1.02
N ILE A 37 13.89 -8.33 0.45
CA ILE A 37 13.04 -7.37 1.16
C ILE A 37 11.59 -7.87 1.14
N GLU A 38 10.97 -7.95 2.33
CA GLU A 38 9.59 -8.43 2.48
C GLU A 38 8.56 -7.30 2.49
N GLN A 39 8.97 -6.08 2.87
CA GLN A 39 8.05 -4.96 3.13
C GLN A 39 8.63 -3.62 2.69
N PHE A 40 7.79 -2.78 2.10
CA PHE A 40 8.14 -1.45 1.62
C PHE A 40 7.13 -0.41 2.10
N ASP A 41 7.61 0.79 2.44
CA ASP A 41 6.77 1.99 2.37
C ASP A 41 6.65 2.39 0.90
N ILE A 42 5.45 2.74 0.45
CA ILE A 42 5.18 3.16 -0.93
C ILE A 42 4.37 4.46 -1.00
N ALA A 43 4.62 5.23 -2.06
CA ALA A 43 3.80 6.35 -2.46
C ALA A 43 3.09 6.01 -3.76
N ILE A 44 1.76 6.01 -3.72
CA ILE A 44 0.88 5.69 -4.84
C ILE A 44 0.27 7.00 -5.35
N LYS A 45 0.37 7.26 -6.65
CA LYS A 45 -0.29 8.37 -7.31
C LYS A 45 -1.56 7.90 -8.01
N ILE A 46 -2.64 8.66 -7.91
CA ILE A 46 -3.86 8.41 -8.68
C ILE A 46 -3.67 8.99 -10.09
N ILE A 47 -3.61 8.12 -11.09
CA ILE A 47 -3.43 8.48 -12.50
C ILE A 47 -4.77 8.81 -13.15
N SER A 48 -5.83 8.07 -12.81
CA SER A 48 -7.19 8.33 -13.28
C SER A 48 -8.21 7.90 -12.24
N TYR A 49 -9.03 8.84 -11.77
CA TYR A 49 -10.17 8.53 -10.90
C TYR A 49 -11.28 7.79 -11.64
N GLU A 50 -11.55 8.20 -12.88
CA GLU A 50 -12.64 7.63 -13.69
C GLU A 50 -12.38 6.15 -14.01
N LEU A 51 -11.13 5.82 -14.29
CA LEU A 51 -10.71 4.47 -14.65
C LEU A 51 -10.19 3.68 -13.43
N GLY A 52 -10.09 4.30 -12.26
CA GLY A 52 -9.55 3.65 -11.04
C GLY A 52 -8.07 3.27 -11.17
N VAL A 53 -7.27 4.06 -11.88
CA VAL A 53 -5.86 3.73 -12.17
C VAL A 53 -4.94 4.39 -11.16
N ILE A 54 -4.05 3.59 -10.59
CA ILE A 54 -3.00 4.06 -9.69
C ILE A 54 -1.61 3.64 -10.19
N GLN A 55 -0.59 4.35 -9.73
CA GLN A 55 0.81 4.05 -10.01
C GLN A 55 1.64 4.14 -8.72
N ILE A 56 2.46 3.13 -8.45
CA ILE A 56 3.51 3.24 -7.42
C ILE A 56 4.62 4.12 -7.98
N THR A 57 4.86 5.27 -7.36
CA THR A 57 5.82 6.28 -7.84
C THR A 57 7.10 6.36 -7.01
N ASN A 58 7.07 5.82 -5.79
CA ASN A 58 8.22 5.82 -4.90
C ASN A 58 8.11 4.66 -3.91
N SER A 59 9.26 4.14 -3.48
CA SER A 59 9.34 3.12 -2.45
C SER A 59 10.61 3.29 -1.59
N ARG A 60 10.55 2.78 -0.36
CA ARG A 60 11.71 2.63 0.52
C ARG A 60 11.48 1.45 1.46
N LEU A 61 12.53 1.00 2.15
CA LEU A 61 12.41 -0.02 3.18
C LEU A 61 11.37 0.38 4.24
N PHE A 62 10.44 -0.53 4.51
CA PHE A 62 9.47 -0.35 5.59
C PHE A 62 10.18 -0.31 6.94
N ASN A 63 9.85 0.70 7.76
CA ASN A 63 10.36 0.87 9.13
C ASN A 63 11.88 0.64 9.32
N ALA A 64 12.71 1.18 8.42
CA ALA A 64 14.16 0.94 8.42
C ALA A 64 14.90 1.34 9.71
N ASP A 65 14.32 2.24 10.50
CA ASP A 65 14.90 2.74 11.76
C ASP A 65 14.40 1.95 13.00
N ASP A 66 13.71 0.82 12.79
CA ASP A 66 13.13 -0.04 13.85
C ASP A 66 12.28 0.76 14.85
N VAL A 67 11.53 1.74 14.34
CA VAL A 67 10.68 2.60 15.14
C VAL A 67 9.55 1.76 15.75
N ARG A 68 9.22 2.04 17.02
CA ARG A 68 8.21 1.32 17.81
C ARG A 68 7.17 2.26 18.38
N ASN A 69 5.95 1.78 18.56
CA ASN A 69 4.86 2.53 19.18
C ASN A 69 5.05 2.66 20.72
N GLU A 70 4.11 3.30 21.41
CA GLU A 70 4.13 3.47 22.86
C GLU A 70 4.10 2.16 23.66
N ASN A 71 3.65 1.06 23.04
CA ASN A 71 3.61 -0.28 23.62
C ASN A 71 4.85 -1.12 23.27
N ASN A 72 5.88 -0.52 22.64
CA ASN A 72 7.11 -1.18 22.18
C ASN A 72 6.89 -2.21 21.05
N GLU A 73 5.81 -2.09 20.31
CA GLU A 73 5.47 -2.96 19.17
C GLU A 73 6.03 -2.37 17.87
N LEU A 74 6.48 -3.25 16.96
CA LEU A 74 6.81 -2.84 15.60
C LEU A 74 5.51 -2.56 14.83
N PRO A 75 5.49 -1.58 13.92
CA PRO A 75 4.37 -1.39 13.02
C PRO A 75 4.18 -2.62 12.13
N ASP A 76 2.93 -2.84 11.73
CA ASP A 76 2.53 -3.88 10.81
C ASP A 76 2.11 -3.25 9.49
N CYS A 77 2.08 -4.02 8.41
CA CYS A 77 1.67 -3.54 7.11
C CYS A 77 0.34 -4.17 6.66
N SER A 78 -0.69 -3.34 6.43
CA SER A 78 -1.99 -3.78 5.89
C SER A 78 -1.93 -4.15 4.42
N GLY A 79 -1.10 -3.45 3.64
CA GLY A 79 -1.03 -3.64 2.20
C GLY A 79 -0.38 -4.98 1.87
N ILE A 80 -1.04 -5.83 1.10
CA ILE A 80 -0.54 -7.15 0.70
C ILE A 80 -0.54 -7.21 -0.82
N PHE A 81 0.60 -7.56 -1.41
CA PHE A 81 0.71 -7.91 -2.82
C PHE A 81 0.92 -9.41 -2.97
N GLU A 82 -0.06 -10.10 -3.55
CA GLU A 82 -0.03 -11.54 -3.81
C GLU A 82 0.55 -11.82 -5.21
N LEU A 83 1.77 -12.34 -5.24
CA LEU A 83 2.55 -12.60 -6.45
C LEU A 83 1.89 -13.62 -7.38
N SER A 84 1.12 -14.57 -6.83
CA SER A 84 0.45 -15.60 -7.64
C SER A 84 -0.76 -15.08 -8.40
N THR A 85 -1.37 -13.97 -7.95
CA THR A 85 -2.60 -13.40 -8.53
C THR A 85 -2.41 -11.99 -9.06
N ASN A 86 -1.27 -11.36 -8.81
CA ASN A 86 -1.00 -9.96 -9.13
C ASN A 86 -1.99 -8.98 -8.48
N LEU A 87 -2.56 -9.36 -7.34
CA LEU A 87 -3.50 -8.52 -6.59
C LEU A 87 -2.79 -7.79 -5.45
N TYR A 88 -3.01 -6.48 -5.38
CA TYR A 88 -2.67 -5.65 -4.24
C TYR A 88 -3.94 -5.32 -3.44
N THR A 89 -4.00 -5.73 -2.18
CA THR A 89 -5.09 -5.42 -1.26
C THR A 89 -4.61 -4.50 -0.16
N ASP A 90 -5.41 -3.53 0.24
CA ASP A 90 -5.06 -2.63 1.35
C ASP A 90 -6.30 -2.09 2.07
N ILE A 91 -6.08 -1.51 3.25
CA ILE A 91 -7.04 -0.64 3.94
C ILE A 91 -6.54 0.79 3.80
N ILE A 92 -7.36 1.67 3.23
CA ILE A 92 -7.00 3.06 2.94
C ILE A 92 -7.99 4.01 3.58
N GLN A 93 -7.48 4.96 4.36
CA GLN A 93 -8.27 6.07 4.88
C GLN A 93 -8.30 7.24 3.88
N VAL A 94 -9.51 7.68 3.55
CA VAL A 94 -9.81 8.83 2.67
C VAL A 94 -10.69 9.82 3.43
N GLY A 95 -10.07 10.83 4.04
CA GLY A 95 -10.78 11.74 4.94
C GLY A 95 -11.37 10.99 6.14
N ASN A 96 -12.70 10.95 6.22
CA ASN A 96 -13.43 10.23 7.28
C ASN A 96 -13.84 8.80 6.87
N GLN A 97 -13.58 8.40 5.63
CA GLN A 97 -13.93 7.07 5.12
C GLN A 97 -12.73 6.13 5.28
N VAL A 98 -13.01 4.86 5.54
CA VAL A 98 -12.01 3.79 5.51
C VAL A 98 -12.47 2.78 4.46
N LEU A 99 -11.60 2.48 3.50
CA LEU A 99 -11.88 1.62 2.37
C LEU A 99 -10.98 0.39 2.44
N GLU A 100 -11.55 -0.80 2.34
CA GLU A 100 -10.80 -1.98 1.90
C GLU A 100 -10.79 -1.97 0.36
N VAL A 101 -9.63 -2.09 -0.26
CA VAL A 101 -9.44 -1.96 -1.70
C VAL A 101 -8.72 -3.17 -2.25
N VAL A 102 -9.01 -3.49 -3.51
CA VAL A 102 -8.30 -4.49 -4.30
C VAL A 102 -7.93 -3.85 -5.63
N PHE A 103 -6.65 -3.90 -5.95
CA PHE A 103 -6.08 -3.46 -7.21
C PHE A 103 -5.40 -4.65 -7.90
N GLU A 104 -5.42 -4.68 -9.23
CA GLU A 104 -4.73 -5.69 -10.04
C GLU A 104 -3.59 -5.03 -10.82
N LEU A 105 -2.39 -5.63 -10.79
CA LEU A 105 -1.23 -5.14 -11.54
C LEU A 105 -1.50 -5.29 -13.04
N ARG A 106 -1.49 -4.17 -13.76
CA ARG A 106 -1.73 -4.15 -15.21
C ARG A 106 -0.44 -4.01 -16.03
N ASP A 107 0.55 -3.33 -15.45
CA ASP A 107 1.85 -3.02 -16.08
C ASP A 107 2.92 -3.06 -15.00
N ASP A 108 3.74 -4.11 -15.03
CA ASP A 108 4.83 -4.38 -14.09
C ASP A 108 6.05 -3.48 -14.30
N VAL A 109 6.23 -2.94 -15.51
CA VAL A 109 7.32 -2.02 -15.83
C VAL A 109 7.06 -0.65 -15.22
N ASN A 110 5.82 -0.17 -15.32
CA ASN A 110 5.42 1.14 -14.81
C ASN A 110 4.81 1.09 -13.39
N LEU A 111 4.63 -0.10 -12.83
CA LEU A 111 3.95 -0.35 -11.55
C LEU A 111 2.58 0.30 -11.49
N GLU A 112 1.79 0.08 -12.55
CA GLU A 112 0.43 0.58 -12.65
C GLU A 112 -0.58 -0.52 -12.31
N PHE A 113 -1.65 -0.12 -11.63
CA PHE A 113 -2.69 -1.03 -11.20
C PHE A 113 -4.07 -0.45 -11.49
N ASP A 114 -5.02 -1.35 -11.78
CA ASP A 114 -6.42 -1.02 -11.96
C ASP A 114 -7.22 -1.40 -10.71
N LEU A 115 -8.11 -0.52 -10.25
CA LEU A 115 -9.03 -0.79 -9.15
C LEU A 115 -10.03 -1.86 -9.60
N VAL A 116 -10.05 -3.00 -8.92
CA VAL A 116 -10.98 -4.10 -9.24
C VAL A 116 -12.13 -4.21 -8.24
N ASN A 117 -11.89 -3.84 -6.98
CA ASN A 117 -12.94 -3.85 -5.95
C ASN A 117 -12.65 -2.84 -4.84
N PHE A 118 -13.70 -2.38 -4.17
CA PHE A 118 -13.59 -1.63 -2.92
C PHE A 118 -14.82 -1.85 -2.03
N LEU A 119 -14.62 -1.74 -0.73
CA LEU A 119 -15.66 -1.79 0.29
C LEU A 119 -15.41 -0.67 1.31
N GLU A 120 -16.41 0.18 1.55
CA GLU A 120 -16.36 1.15 2.65
C GLU A 120 -16.68 0.43 3.97
N LEU A 121 -15.76 0.53 4.93
CA LEU A 121 -15.88 -0.04 6.26
C LEU A 121 -16.65 0.96 7.16
N ASN A 122 -17.79 0.52 7.72
CA ASN A 122 -18.64 1.32 8.61
C ASN A 122 -18.34 1.05 10.08
#